data_AF-A0A352S8M6-F1
#
_entry.id   AF-A0A352S8M6-F1
#
_cell.length_a   1.000
_cell.length_b   1.000
_cell.length_c   1.000
_cell.angle_alpha   90.00
_cell.angle_beta   90.00
_cell.angle_gamma   90.00
#
_symmetry.space_group_name_H-M   'P 1'
#
loop_
_entity.id
_entity.type
_entity.pdbx_description
1 polymer ?
#
loop_
_entity_poly.entity_id
_entity_poly.type
_entity_poly.pdbx_seq_one_letter_code
_entity_poly.pdbx_strand_id
1 'polypeptide(L)'
;LLNATEKEAIKRNDQFIASELFLLAVSDDKGETGRIARENGLLRKSLEAAITAVRGGDTVNSADAESQREALKKYTVDLTERARAGKLDPVIGRDDEIRRAIQILQRRTKNNPVLI
;
A
#
# COMPACT_ATOMS: atom_id res chain seq x y z
N LEU A 1 2.35 21.99 14.28
CA LEU A 1 1.89 20.90 13.39
C LEU A 1 2.92 20.53 12.32
N LEU A 2 3.21 21.39 11.32
CA LEU A 2 4.13 21.04 10.22
C LEU A 2 5.54 20.60 10.68
N ASN A 3 6.15 21.31 11.64
CA ASN A 3 7.45 20.91 12.20
C ASN A 3 7.40 19.57 12.95
N ALA A 4 6.24 19.20 13.51
CA ALA A 4 6.07 17.90 14.17
C ALA A 4 5.91 16.79 13.13
N THR A 5 5.17 17.06 12.04
CA THR A 5 5.07 16.18 10.88
C THR A 5 6.44 15.89 10.26
N GLU A 6 7.28 16.92 10.08
CA GLU A 6 8.63 16.78 9.55
C GLU A 6 9.52 15.89 10.44
N LYS A 7 9.45 16.07 11.77
CA LYS A 7 10.14 15.19 12.73
C LYS A 7 9.70 13.74 12.59
N GLU A 8 8.40 13.49 12.39
CA GLU A 8 7.86 12.15 12.21
C GLU A 8 8.25 11.52 10.86
N ALA A 9 8.43 12.33 9.81
CA ALA A 9 8.96 11.90 8.51
C ALA A 9 10.43 11.50 8.62
N ILE A 10 11.25 12.32 9.27
CA ILE A 10 12.68 12.04 9.50
C ILE A 10 12.86 10.75 10.31
N LYS A 11 12.07 10.54 11.37
CA LYS A 11 12.10 9.30 12.17
C LYS A 11 11.78 8.05 11.34
N ARG A 12 10.93 8.18 10.33
CA ARG A 12 10.52 7.08 9.44
C ARG A 12 11.38 6.98 8.19
N ASN A 13 12.42 7.83 8.07
CA ASN A 13 13.32 7.90 6.94
C ASN A 13 12.59 8.19 5.61
N ASP A 14 11.50 8.95 5.67
CA ASP A 14 10.77 9.43 4.50
C ASP A 14 11.48 10.65 3.91
N GLN A 15 11.64 10.70 2.58
CA GLN A 15 12.21 11.86 1.88
C GLN A 15 11.18 12.96 1.63
N PHE A 16 9.89 12.61 1.63
CA PHE A 16 8.77 13.53 1.44
C PHE A 16 7.75 13.40 2.57
N ILE A 17 7.07 14.51 2.89
CA ILE A 17 6.01 14.52 3.90
C ILE A 17 4.73 13.96 3.29
N ALA A 18 4.32 12.77 3.74
CA ALA A 18 3.02 12.21 3.39
C ALA A 18 1.88 12.80 4.24
N SER A 19 0.69 12.86 3.63
CA SER A 19 -0.58 13.30 4.23
C SER A 19 -0.87 12.62 5.58
N GLU A 20 -0.62 11.31 5.65
CA GLU A 20 -0.86 10.48 6.83
C GLU A 20 0.00 10.85 8.05
N LEU A 21 1.21 11.39 7.86
CA LEU A 21 2.05 11.88 8.95
C LEU A 21 1.52 13.18 9.55
N PHE A 22 0.81 13.98 8.75
CA PHE A 22 0.16 15.18 9.26
C PHE A 22 -0.96 14.82 10.22
N LEU A 23 -1.80 13.83 9.87
CA LEU A 23 -2.82 13.30 10.78
C LEU A 23 -2.20 12.75 12.08
N LEU A 24 -1.04 12.10 11.97
CA LEU A 24 -0.32 11.63 13.15
C LEU A 24 0.15 12.78 14.03
N ALA A 25 0.71 13.84 13.45
CA ALA A 25 1.10 15.04 14.18
C ALA A 25 -0.10 15.75 14.82
N VAL A 26 -1.27 15.76 14.18
CA VAL A 26 -2.51 16.31 14.73
C VAL A 26 -2.99 15.51 15.95
N SER A 27 -2.81 14.18 15.94
CA SER A 27 -3.19 13.34 17.09
C SER A 27 -2.41 13.67 18.39
N ASP A 28 -1.22 14.25 18.27
CA ASP A 28 -0.37 14.69 19.39
C ASP A 28 -0.55 16.18 19.73
N ASP A 29 -1.30 16.93 18.93
CA ASP A 29 -1.41 18.37 19.08
C ASP A 29 -2.17 18.75 20.35
N LYS A 30 -1.66 19.74 21.08
CA LYS A 30 -2.29 20.24 22.31
C LYS A 30 -3.25 21.41 22.06
N GLY A 31 -3.36 21.87 20.82
CA GLY A 31 -4.28 22.91 20.41
C GLY A 31 -5.67 22.38 20.12
N GLU A 32 -6.51 23.28 19.61
CA GLU A 32 -7.92 23.05 19.33
C GLU A 32 -8.14 21.94 18.27
N THR A 33 -7.26 21.86 17.27
CA THR A 33 -7.33 20.85 16.21
C THR A 33 -7.08 19.44 16.76
N GLY A 34 -6.10 19.27 17.66
CA GLY A 34 -5.86 18.00 18.35
C GLY A 34 -7.00 17.63 19.30
N ARG A 35 -7.62 18.61 19.96
CA ARG A 35 -8.80 18.38 20.81
C ARG A 35 -9.98 17.84 20.00
N ILE A 36 -10.37 18.54 18.93
CA ILE A 36 -11.48 18.15 18.05
C ILE A 36 -11.22 16.77 17.43
N ALA A 37 -9.98 16.50 16.99
CA ALA A 37 -9.64 15.22 16.41
C ALA A 37 -9.81 14.05 17.40
N ARG A 38 -9.38 14.22 18.66
CA ARG A 38 -9.56 13.21 19.72
C ARG A 38 -11.03 13.02 20.10
N GLU A 39 -11.81 14.11 20.14
CA GLU A 39 -13.26 14.05 20.38
C GLU A 39 -13.99 13.23 19.30
N ASN A 40 -13.48 13.24 18.07
CA ASN A 40 -13.98 12.42 16.97
C ASN A 40 -13.31 11.03 16.88
N GLY A 41 -12.62 10.59 17.94
CA GLY A 41 -12.08 9.23 18.02
C GLY A 41 -10.70 9.02 17.38
N LEU A 42 -9.98 10.09 17.01
CA LEU A 42 -8.61 9.96 16.52
C LEU A 42 -7.67 9.54 17.67
N LEU A 43 -7.24 8.29 17.66
CA LEU A 43 -6.25 7.74 18.58
C LEU A 43 -4.93 7.52 17.86
N ARG A 44 -3.83 8.02 18.45
CA ARG A 44 -2.49 7.87 17.87
C ARG A 44 -2.15 6.40 17.56
N LYS A 45 -2.41 5.50 18.51
CA LYS A 45 -2.05 4.08 18.40
C LYS A 45 -2.76 3.37 17.24
N SER A 46 -4.05 3.66 17.02
CA SER A 46 -4.79 3.07 15.90
C SER A 46 -4.33 3.66 14.57
N LEU A 47 -4.01 4.95 14.54
CA LEU A 47 -3.48 5.61 13.35
C LEU A 47 -2.08 5.09 12.99
N GLU A 48 -1.19 4.88 13.95
CA GLU A 48 0.12 4.26 13.70
C GLU A 48 -0.02 2.87 13.11
N ALA A 49 -0.90 2.03 13.67
CA ALA A 49 -1.17 0.70 13.14
C ALA A 49 -1.73 0.74 11.71
N ALA A 50 -2.65 1.66 11.44
CA ALA A 50 -3.23 1.85 10.11
C ALA A 50 -2.16 2.32 9.10
N ILE A 51 -1.31 3.28 9.48
CA ILE A 51 -0.20 3.77 8.65
C ILE A 51 0.76 2.63 8.33
N THR A 52 1.14 1.82 9.31
CA THR A 52 2.01 0.66 9.08
C THR A 52 1.35 -0.37 8.15
N ALA A 53 0.06 -0.64 8.31
CA ALA A 53 -0.67 -1.57 7.44
C ALA A 53 -0.77 -1.06 5.99
N VAL A 54 -1.05 0.23 5.80
CA VAL A 54 -1.16 0.86 4.47
C VAL A 54 0.20 0.97 3.78
N ARG A 55 1.26 1.28 4.54
CA ARG A 55 2.61 1.41 3.99
C ARG A 55 3.30 0.07 3.75
N GLY A 56 2.92 -0.99 4.48
CA GLY A 56 3.56 -2.30 4.35
C GLY A 56 5.07 -2.32 4.64
N GLY A 57 5.61 -1.25 5.25
CA GLY A 57 7.05 -1.06 5.45
C GLY A 57 7.75 -0.15 4.43
N ASP A 58 7.03 0.32 3.40
CA ASP A 58 7.60 1.20 2.38
C ASP A 58 7.75 2.65 2.88
N THR A 59 8.87 3.28 2.50
CA THR A 59 9.14 4.70 2.76
C THR A 59 8.64 5.59 1.62
N VAL A 60 8.31 6.83 1.94
CA VAL A 60 7.81 7.82 0.97
C VAL A 60 9.00 8.51 0.32
N ASN A 61 9.47 7.96 -0.79
CA ASN A 61 10.66 8.42 -1.51
C ASN A 61 10.34 9.26 -2.77
N SER A 62 9.06 9.48 -3.08
CA SER A 62 8.66 10.38 -4.16
C SER A 62 7.38 11.14 -3.79
N ALA A 63 7.20 12.33 -4.37
CA ALA A 63 5.99 13.13 -4.20
C ALA A 63 4.73 12.39 -4.71
N ASP A 64 4.89 11.51 -5.70
CA ASP A 64 3.80 10.72 -6.28
C ASP A 64 3.57 9.37 -5.59
N ALA A 65 4.32 9.04 -4.53
CA ALA A 65 4.27 7.72 -3.91
C ALA A 65 2.85 7.34 -3.46
N GLU A 66 2.05 8.31 -3.00
CA GLU A 66 0.64 8.11 -2.63
C GLU A 66 -0.23 7.75 -3.85
N SER A 67 -0.02 8.43 -4.99
CA SER A 67 -0.71 8.11 -6.25
C SER A 67 -0.24 6.78 -6.85
N GLN A 68 1.03 6.42 -6.68
CA GLN A 68 1.59 5.16 -7.16
C GLN A 68 1.10 3.96 -6.35
N ARG A 69 0.83 4.12 -5.04
CA ARG A 69 0.24 3.05 -4.20
C ARG A 69 -1.12 2.59 -4.72
N GLU A 70 -1.91 3.48 -5.33
CA GLU A 70 -3.20 3.13 -5.93
C GLU A 70 -3.11 2.73 -7.42
N ALA A 71 -1.93 2.81 -8.04
CA ALA A 71 -1.79 2.56 -9.48
C ALA A 71 -2.22 1.13 -9.88
N LEU A 72 -1.93 0.13 -9.04
CA LEU A 72 -2.39 -1.25 -9.28
C LEU A 72 -3.92 -1.33 -9.27
N LYS A 73 -4.60 -0.70 -8.31
CA LYS A 73 -6.07 -0.68 -8.26
C LYS A 73 -6.68 0.09 -9.42
N LYS A 74 -6.02 1.18 -9.85
CA LYS A 74 -6.55 2.08 -10.88
C LYS A 74 -6.37 1.56 -12.29
N TYR A 75 -5.22 0.95 -12.59
CA TYR A 75 -4.83 0.58 -13.95
C TYR A 75 -4.73 -0.93 -14.19
N THR A 76 -4.86 -1.75 -13.16
CA THR A 76 -4.77 -3.21 -13.29
C THR A 76 -6.00 -3.89 -12.67
N VAL A 77 -6.17 -5.17 -12.97
CA VAL A 77 -7.25 -5.99 -12.42
C VAL A 77 -6.63 -7.15 -11.65
N ASP A 78 -6.98 -7.28 -10.38
CA ASP A 78 -6.51 -8.40 -9.56
C ASP A 78 -7.26 -9.69 -9.93
N LEU A 79 -6.60 -10.53 -10.72
CA LEU A 79 -7.15 -11.83 -11.12
C LEU A 79 -7.12 -12.87 -9.97
N THR A 80 -6.24 -12.71 -8.99
CA THR A 80 -6.13 -13.65 -7.85
C THR A 80 -7.29 -13.48 -6.87
N GLU A 81 -7.69 -12.24 -6.60
CA GLU A 81 -8.87 -11.95 -5.79
C GLU A 81 -10.15 -12.42 -6.49
N ARG A 82 -10.26 -12.18 -7.80
CA ARG A 82 -11.40 -12.66 -8.60
C ARG A 82 -11.49 -14.19 -8.62
N ALA A 83 -10.36 -14.90 -8.68
CA ALA A 83 -10.32 -16.36 -8.57
C ALA A 83 -10.86 -16.82 -7.21
N ARG A 84 -10.38 -16.20 -6.12
CA ARG A 84 -10.81 -16.52 -4.75
C ARG A 84 -12.31 -16.26 -4.54
N ALA A 85 -12.85 -15.23 -5.19
CA ALA A 85 -14.26 -14.90 -5.16
C ALA A 85 -15.13 -15.78 -6.09
N GLY A 86 -14.55 -16.75 -6.81
CA GLY A 86 -15.28 -17.60 -7.75
C GLY A 86 -15.81 -16.88 -8.98
N LYS A 87 -15.29 -15.69 -9.30
CA LYS A 87 -15.71 -14.86 -10.45
C LYS A 87 -14.93 -15.18 -11.74
N LEU A 88 -14.17 -16.27 -11.74
CA LEU A 88 -13.44 -16.77 -12.91
C LEU A 88 -14.00 -18.14 -13.26
N ASP A 89 -14.33 -18.32 -14.54
CA ASP A 89 -14.78 -19.61 -15.05
C ASP A 89 -13.64 -20.64 -15.01
N PRO A 90 -13.95 -21.92 -14.77
CA PRO A 90 -12.94 -22.96 -14.77
C PRO A 90 -12.30 -23.07 -16.17
N VAL A 91 -10.97 -23.14 -16.20
CA VAL A 91 -10.22 -23.31 -17.44
C VAL A 91 -10.15 -24.80 -17.79
N ILE A 92 -10.60 -25.17 -18.99
CA ILE A 92 -10.66 -26.56 -19.45
C ILE A 92 -9.63 -26.79 -20.56
N GLY A 93 -8.82 -27.85 -20.44
CA GLY A 93 -7.93 -28.31 -21.52
C GLY A 93 -6.68 -27.45 -21.76
N ARG A 94 -6.27 -26.63 -20.79
CA ARG A 94 -5.07 -25.77 -20.87
C ARG A 94 -4.00 -26.11 -19.81
N ASP A 95 -3.99 -27.36 -19.34
CA ASP A 95 -3.13 -27.79 -18.24
C ASP A 95 -1.64 -27.67 -18.58
N ASP A 96 -1.25 -27.95 -19.82
CA ASP A 96 0.15 -27.92 -20.25
C ASP A 96 0.68 -26.49 -20.40
N GLU A 97 -0.12 -25.56 -20.92
CA GLU A 97 0.23 -24.14 -21.01
C GLU A 97 0.35 -23.51 -19.62
N ILE A 98 -0.62 -23.78 -18.74
CA ILE A 98 -0.61 -23.30 -17.34
C ILE A 98 0.63 -23.84 -16.63
N ARG A 99 0.91 -25.15 -16.75
CA ARG A 99 2.10 -25.77 -16.17
C ARG A 99 3.38 -25.15 -16.70
N ARG A 100 3.48 -24.90 -18.01
CA ARG A 100 4.65 -24.27 -18.63
C ARG A 100 4.85 -22.83 -18.15
N ALA A 101 3.78 -22.04 -18.05
CA ALA A 101 3.85 -20.68 -17.52
C ALA A 101 4.37 -20.65 -16.08
N ILE A 102 3.83 -21.53 -15.21
CA ILE A 102 4.29 -21.68 -13.82
C ILE A 102 5.77 -22.09 -13.75
N GLN A 103 6.20 -23.05 -14.57
CA GLN A 103 7.60 -23.47 -14.62
C GLN A 103 8.54 -22.34 -15.02
N ILE A 104 8.14 -21.47 -15.95
CA ILE A 104 8.93 -20.31 -16.35
C ILE A 104 9.02 -19.31 -15.19
N LEU A 105 7.90 -19.00 -14.52
CA LEU A 105 7.88 -18.08 -13.36
C LEU A 105 8.80 -18.52 -12.21
N GLN A 106 9.03 -19.82 -12.03
CA GLN A 106 9.91 -20.35 -10.98
C GLN A 106 11.41 -20.30 -11.31
N ARG A 107 11.80 -19.89 -12.52
CA ARG A 107 13.23 -19.84 -12.92
C ARG A 107 13.94 -18.69 -12.22
N ARG A 108 15.26 -18.83 -11.99
CA ARG A 108 16.11 -17.74 -11.50
C ARG A 108 16.47 -16.72 -12.59
N THR A 109 16.49 -17.14 -13.86
CA THR A 109 16.75 -16.29 -15.02
C THR A 109 15.72 -16.57 -16.11
N LYS A 110 15.37 -15.55 -16.90
CA LYS A 110 14.29 -15.62 -17.92
C LYS A 110 12.97 -16.13 -17.32
N ASN A 111 12.55 -15.50 -16.22
CA ASN A 111 11.38 -15.89 -15.44
C ASN A 111 10.06 -15.24 -15.88
N ASN A 112 10.08 -14.45 -16.94
CA ASN A 112 8.90 -13.78 -17.48
C ASN A 112 8.31 -14.63 -18.62
N PRO A 113 7.20 -15.35 -18.41
CA PRO A 113 6.54 -16.10 -19.48
C PRO A 113 5.95 -15.14 -20.51
N VAL A 114 6.12 -15.47 -21.78
CA VAL A 114 5.45 -14.80 -22.90
C VAL A 114 4.53 -15.84 -23.54
N LEU A 115 3.24 -15.53 -23.58
CA LEU A 115 2.24 -16.33 -24.27
C LEU A 115 2.17 -15.83 -25.71
N ILE A 116 2.30 -16.74 -26.68
CA ILE A 116 2.23 -16.50 -28.13
C ILE A 116 1.01 -17.22 -28.66
#